data_AF-A0A9E2K8P2-F1
#
_entry.id   AF-A0A9E2K8P2-F1
#
_cell.length_a   1.000
_cell.length_b   1.000
_cell.length_c   1.000
_cell.angle_alpha   90.00
_cell.angle_beta   90.00
_cell.angle_gamma   90.00
#
_symmetry.space_group_name_H-M   'P 1'
#
loop_
_entity.id
_entity.type
_entity.pdbx_description
1 polymer ?
#
loop_
_entity_poly.entity_id
_entity_poly.type
_entity_poly.pdbx_seq_one_letter_code
_entity_poly.pdbx_strand_id
1 'polypeptide(L)'
;MSYANNQRNSGDVKKARPARAITVTVLLTAVLFGLAGAIGATTINLGLDLRGGTSVTLQPRLEDGAQGEVTAESIDQAVAIIRQRVNSLGVVEAEVAAEGTGTNRQIVISVPGETGRRIVDLVGQTAELRFRQVLVEAGAVPTPDDATLLQGTSLTPEQESAFKNLDCSKVESTGGASGDLATELLVTCDRLGSARYVLAPAQVIGSDIKGATAAIDQQTASGWFVSLDFTGDGTKKFGSLTQSVVNLPSPQNQVAIVLDGVVVSAPRINEAILGGSAQITGSFSQIEAQDLANVLKYGSLPLAFDRGEVQQVSPTLGNDQLVGGLIAGGLGLLLVVLYSLFYYRALGTVVIGSLIMAAAMVLISFLLLGEWVGFTLTLAGIAGTIVAIGITADSFIVYFERIRDEMRDGKPLRVAAETGWQRARRTIVVADLVSLISAVVLYIVSVGSVRGFAFTLGLTTIIDLIIIFFFTKPMVSLYAKLKFFQSGSRWSGVSPRSVGMASVANQKAGA
;
A
#
# COMPACT_ATOMS: atom_id res chain seq x y z
N MET A 1 -37.26 -16.65 56.99
CA MET A 1 -37.93 -17.22 55.79
C MET A 1 -37.40 -16.50 54.56
N SER A 2 -37.19 -17.22 53.45
CA SER A 2 -36.70 -16.74 52.15
C SER A 2 -35.18 -16.75 51.90
N TYR A 3 -34.57 -17.94 51.98
CA TYR A 3 -33.30 -18.25 51.28
C TYR A 3 -33.40 -19.50 50.39
N ALA A 4 -34.60 -20.08 50.24
CA ALA A 4 -34.76 -21.41 49.66
C ALA A 4 -35.30 -21.44 48.21
N ASN A 5 -35.59 -20.30 47.57
CA ASN A 5 -36.41 -20.31 46.34
C ASN A 5 -35.73 -19.90 45.03
N ASN A 6 -34.39 -19.80 44.98
CA ASN A 6 -33.69 -19.33 43.77
C ASN A 6 -32.84 -20.40 43.03
N GLN A 7 -33.06 -21.69 43.31
CA GLN A 7 -32.37 -22.79 42.61
C GLN A 7 -33.15 -23.45 41.47
N ARG A 8 -34.30 -22.89 41.05
CA ARG A 8 -35.17 -23.55 40.06
C ARG A 8 -35.08 -23.05 38.61
N ASN A 9 -34.12 -22.20 38.26
CA ASN A 9 -33.95 -21.72 36.88
C ASN A 9 -32.49 -21.69 36.39
N SER A 10 -31.69 -22.71 36.75
CA SER A 10 -30.42 -22.94 36.05
C SER A 10 -30.71 -23.74 34.78
N GLY A 11 -31.10 -23.03 33.71
CA GLY A 11 -31.04 -23.59 32.37
C GLY A 11 -29.65 -24.16 32.11
N ASP A 12 -29.59 -25.32 31.45
CA ASP A 12 -28.38 -26.09 31.13
C ASP A 12 -27.13 -25.21 30.96
N VAL A 13 -26.35 -25.07 32.04
CA VAL A 13 -25.01 -24.51 31.96
C VAL A 13 -24.18 -25.53 31.20
N LYS A 14 -24.11 -25.37 29.87
CA LYS A 14 -23.27 -26.19 28.98
C LYS A 14 -21.92 -26.38 29.67
N LYS A 15 -21.61 -27.59 30.15
CA LYS A 15 -20.33 -27.93 30.77
C LYS A 15 -19.22 -27.48 29.83
N ALA A 16 -18.52 -26.41 30.17
CA ALA A 16 -17.39 -25.92 29.40
C ALA A 16 -16.36 -27.07 29.29
N ARG A 17 -16.02 -27.46 28.05
CA ARG A 17 -15.05 -28.53 27.76
C ARG A 17 -13.73 -27.87 27.36
N PRO A 18 -12.84 -27.53 28.33
CA PRO A 18 -11.63 -26.74 28.06
C PRO A 18 -10.72 -27.38 27.01
N ALA A 19 -10.60 -28.72 27.04
CA ALA A 19 -9.82 -29.45 26.04
C ALA A 19 -10.35 -29.23 24.61
N ARG A 20 -11.67 -29.15 24.41
CA ARG A 20 -12.24 -28.90 23.08
C ARG A 20 -11.92 -27.51 22.57
N ALA A 21 -11.96 -26.49 23.43
CA ALA A 21 -11.62 -25.13 23.02
C ALA A 21 -10.16 -25.06 22.53
N ILE A 22 -9.22 -25.62 23.29
CA ILE A 22 -7.81 -25.70 22.91
C ILE A 22 -7.64 -26.45 21.59
N THR A 23 -8.23 -27.64 21.46
CA THR A 23 -8.12 -28.43 20.22
C THR A 23 -8.69 -27.67 19.03
N VAL A 24 -9.82 -26.99 19.17
CA VAL A 24 -10.40 -26.17 18.11
C VAL A 24 -9.47 -25.02 17.73
N THR A 25 -8.87 -24.30 18.70
CA THR A 25 -7.93 -23.23 18.41
C THR A 25 -6.68 -23.74 17.69
N VAL A 26 -6.07 -24.83 18.16
CA VAL A 26 -4.89 -25.42 17.50
C VAL A 26 -5.22 -25.91 16.09
N LEU A 27 -6.35 -26.60 15.92
CA LEU A 27 -6.79 -27.07 14.60
C LEU A 27 -7.09 -25.91 13.65
N LEU A 28 -7.75 -24.85 14.14
CA LEU A 28 -8.03 -23.67 13.34
C LEU A 28 -6.74 -22.98 12.90
N THR A 29 -5.77 -22.81 13.79
CA THR A 29 -4.46 -22.28 13.43
C THR A 29 -3.77 -23.17 12.38
N ALA A 30 -3.80 -24.50 12.55
CA ALA A 30 -3.20 -25.43 11.59
C ALA A 30 -3.90 -25.40 10.22
N VAL A 31 -5.23 -25.27 10.18
CA VAL A 31 -6.01 -25.12 8.94
C VAL A 31 -5.65 -23.81 8.24
N LEU A 32 -5.49 -22.71 8.98
CA LEU A 32 -5.05 -21.44 8.41
C LEU A 32 -3.63 -21.54 7.82
N PHE A 33 -2.71 -22.26 8.49
CA PHE A 33 -1.39 -22.57 7.93
C PHE A 33 -1.48 -23.40 6.64
N GLY A 34 -2.33 -24.42 6.61
CA GLY A 34 -2.58 -25.21 5.40
C GLY A 34 -3.16 -24.36 4.26
N LEU A 35 -4.06 -23.44 4.59
CA LEU A 35 -4.64 -22.50 3.62
C LEU A 35 -3.57 -21.56 3.05
N ALA A 36 -2.72 -20.97 3.89
CA ALA A 36 -1.64 -20.10 3.41
C ALA A 36 -0.70 -20.84 2.46
N GLY A 37 -0.32 -22.08 2.79
CA GLY A 37 0.47 -22.92 1.90
C GLY A 37 -0.25 -23.23 0.58
N ALA A 38 -1.55 -23.50 0.63
CA ALA A 38 -2.36 -23.81 -0.56
C ALA A 38 -2.51 -22.62 -1.54
N ILE A 39 -2.51 -21.40 -1.03
CA ILE A 39 -2.57 -20.18 -1.84
C ILE A 39 -1.20 -19.61 -2.21
N GLY A 40 -0.10 -20.26 -1.82
CA GLY A 40 1.26 -19.80 -2.12
C GLY A 40 1.82 -18.70 -1.19
N ALA A 41 1.07 -18.33 -0.14
CA ALA A 41 1.47 -17.33 0.85
C ALA A 41 2.57 -17.87 1.78
N THR A 42 3.80 -17.92 1.27
CA THR A 42 4.97 -18.51 1.95
C THR A 42 5.97 -17.47 2.46
N THR A 43 5.89 -16.23 1.95
CA THR A 43 6.79 -15.13 2.30
C THR A 43 6.00 -13.96 2.88
N ILE A 44 6.58 -13.25 3.85
CA ILE A 44 6.02 -12.01 4.39
C ILE A 44 6.50 -10.87 3.48
N ASN A 45 5.57 -10.13 2.89
CA ASN A 45 5.93 -8.94 2.11
C ASN A 45 6.49 -7.87 3.05
N LEU A 46 7.66 -7.34 2.72
CA LEU A 46 8.34 -6.32 3.52
C LEU A 46 8.09 -4.93 2.93
N GLY A 47 7.86 -3.96 3.80
CA GLY A 47 7.77 -2.55 3.45
C GLY A 47 9.11 -1.99 2.97
N LEU A 48 9.05 -0.85 2.28
CA LEU A 48 10.23 -0.19 1.71
C LEU A 48 11.32 0.13 2.74
N ASP A 49 10.90 0.45 3.96
CA ASP A 49 11.76 0.75 5.10
C ASP A 49 12.56 -0.46 5.60
N LEU A 50 12.17 -1.69 5.21
CA LEU A 50 12.87 -2.92 5.56
C LEU A 50 13.59 -3.58 4.36
N ARG A 51 13.06 -3.43 3.14
CA ARG A 51 13.69 -4.01 1.93
C ARG A 51 14.53 -3.04 1.11
N GLY A 52 14.38 -1.74 1.36
CA GLY A 52 14.97 -0.66 0.57
C GLY A 52 14.26 -0.45 -0.78
N GLY A 53 14.34 0.78 -1.27
CA GLY A 53 13.87 1.18 -2.60
C GLY A 53 13.43 2.64 -2.64
N THR A 54 12.53 2.98 -3.57
CA THR A 54 12.00 4.34 -3.76
C THR A 54 10.48 4.36 -3.59
N SER A 55 9.98 5.30 -2.80
CA SER A 55 8.56 5.62 -2.66
C SER A 55 8.28 7.03 -3.16
N VAL A 56 7.16 7.22 -3.86
CA VAL A 56 6.65 8.53 -4.25
C VAL A 56 5.15 8.58 -4.03
N THR A 57 4.70 9.70 -3.47
CA THR A 57 3.30 10.09 -3.40
C THR A 57 2.92 10.90 -4.63
N LEU A 58 1.80 10.56 -5.26
CA LEU A 58 1.17 11.31 -6.33
C LEU A 58 -0.14 11.89 -5.80
N GLN A 59 -0.24 13.21 -5.76
CA GLN A 59 -1.43 13.92 -5.31
C GLN A 59 -2.27 14.32 -6.53
N PRO A 60 -3.56 13.95 -6.61
CA PRO A 60 -4.39 14.35 -7.74
C PRO A 60 -4.47 15.88 -7.82
N ARG A 61 -4.25 16.40 -9.03
CA ARG A 61 -4.43 17.81 -9.36
C ARG A 61 -5.84 17.99 -9.95
N LEU A 62 -6.62 18.88 -9.36
CA LEU A 62 -7.85 19.38 -9.99
C LEU A 62 -7.46 20.47 -10.99
N GLU A 63 -7.78 20.29 -12.26
CA GLU A 63 -7.57 21.34 -13.25
C GLU A 63 -8.63 22.43 -13.11
N ASP A 64 -8.22 23.70 -13.19
CA ASP A 64 -9.11 24.85 -13.15
C ASP A 64 -10.11 24.78 -14.32
N GLY A 65 -11.39 24.60 -14.01
CA GLY A 65 -12.49 24.53 -14.98
C GLY A 65 -12.92 23.10 -15.37
N ALA A 66 -12.19 22.07 -14.96
CA ALA A 66 -12.67 20.70 -15.08
C ALA A 66 -13.70 20.43 -13.98
N GLN A 67 -14.96 20.19 -14.35
CA GLN A 67 -16.02 19.73 -13.43
C GLN A 67 -15.82 18.27 -12.96
N GLY A 68 -14.63 17.71 -13.14
CA GLY A 68 -14.29 16.36 -12.71
C GLY A 68 -14.00 16.35 -11.22
N GLU A 69 -14.95 15.87 -10.41
CA GLU A 69 -14.65 15.54 -9.02
C GLU A 69 -13.56 14.45 -9.00
N VAL A 70 -12.59 14.58 -8.07
CA VAL A 70 -11.68 13.47 -7.75
C VAL A 70 -12.53 12.37 -7.12
N THR A 71 -13.01 11.44 -7.95
CA THR A 71 -13.80 10.30 -7.52
C THR A 71 -12.89 9.15 -7.08
N ALA A 72 -13.40 8.28 -6.20
CA ALA A 72 -12.68 7.07 -5.84
C ALA A 72 -12.40 6.18 -7.06
N GLU A 73 -13.33 6.17 -8.03
CA GLU A 73 -13.23 5.38 -9.25
C GLU A 73 -12.09 5.86 -10.17
N SER A 74 -11.92 7.19 -10.34
CA SER A 74 -10.83 7.72 -11.16
C SER A 74 -9.45 7.46 -10.53
N ILE A 75 -9.36 7.54 -9.20
CA ILE A 75 -8.14 7.17 -8.46
C ILE A 75 -7.85 5.67 -8.58
N ASP A 76 -8.86 4.81 -8.46
CA ASP A 76 -8.68 3.36 -8.57
C ASP A 76 -8.30 2.95 -10.00
N GLN A 77 -8.86 3.62 -11.01
CA GLN A 77 -8.44 3.47 -12.40
C GLN A 77 -6.99 3.93 -12.62
N ALA A 78 -6.60 5.07 -12.04
CA ALA A 78 -5.21 5.53 -12.09
C ALA A 78 -4.25 4.53 -11.42
N VAL A 79 -4.60 3.99 -10.25
CA VAL A 79 -3.85 2.93 -9.57
C VAL A 79 -3.69 1.71 -10.48
N ALA A 80 -4.74 1.28 -11.18
CA ALA A 80 -4.68 0.14 -12.10
C ALA A 80 -3.72 0.38 -13.27
N ILE A 81 -3.77 1.57 -13.89
CA ILE A 81 -2.87 1.95 -15.01
C ILE A 81 -1.43 2.03 -14.52
N ILE A 82 -1.18 2.71 -13.40
CA ILE A 82 0.14 2.85 -12.78
C ILE A 82 0.70 1.46 -12.46
N ARG A 83 -0.09 0.56 -11.86
CA ARG A 83 0.34 -0.81 -11.58
C ARG A 83 0.72 -1.57 -12.84
N GLN A 84 -0.06 -1.46 -13.92
CA GLN A 84 0.27 -2.08 -15.20
C GLN A 84 1.58 -1.53 -15.80
N ARG A 85 1.80 -0.21 -15.73
CA ARG A 85 3.05 0.43 -16.17
C ARG A 85 4.25 -0.07 -15.36
N VAL A 86 4.15 -0.09 -14.04
CA VAL A 86 5.25 -0.58 -13.18
C VAL A 86 5.57 -2.05 -13.47
N ASN A 87 4.55 -2.89 -13.62
CA ASN A 87 4.74 -4.31 -13.97
C ASN A 87 5.40 -4.48 -15.35
N SER A 88 5.06 -3.62 -16.32
CA SER A 88 5.66 -3.66 -17.66
C SER A 88 7.14 -3.29 -17.69
N LEU A 89 7.59 -2.51 -16.71
CA LEU A 89 9.00 -2.18 -16.50
C LEU A 89 9.79 -3.32 -15.83
N GLY A 90 9.14 -4.48 -15.62
CA GLY A 90 9.78 -5.68 -15.07
C GLY A 90 9.87 -5.69 -13.54
N VAL A 91 9.15 -4.81 -12.85
CA VAL A 91 9.13 -4.77 -11.39
C VAL A 91 7.98 -5.62 -10.88
N VAL A 92 8.31 -6.79 -10.33
CA VAL A 92 7.32 -7.80 -9.90
C VAL A 92 6.71 -7.49 -8.52
N GLU A 93 7.41 -6.71 -7.69
CA GLU A 93 7.04 -6.47 -6.28
C GLU A 93 6.76 -4.99 -5.95
N ALA A 94 6.41 -4.19 -6.96
CA ALA A 94 6.00 -2.82 -6.72
C ALA A 94 4.62 -2.77 -6.09
N GLU A 95 4.49 -1.93 -5.07
CA GLU A 95 3.21 -1.66 -4.43
C GLU A 95 2.66 -0.34 -4.97
N VAL A 96 1.45 -0.39 -5.49
CA VAL A 96 0.70 0.80 -5.91
C VAL A 96 -0.62 0.78 -5.17
N ALA A 97 -0.79 1.70 -4.24
CA ALA A 97 -1.95 1.80 -3.38
C ALA A 97 -2.42 3.25 -3.31
N ALA A 98 -3.73 3.43 -3.19
CA ALA A 98 -4.29 4.74 -2.89
C ALA A 98 -4.50 4.88 -1.38
N GLU A 99 -3.89 5.90 -0.79
CA GLU A 99 -3.95 6.24 0.63
C GLU A 99 -4.80 7.47 0.88
N GLY A 100 -5.45 7.55 2.05
CA GLY A 100 -6.36 8.64 2.40
C GLY A 100 -7.82 8.40 2.00
N THR A 101 -8.68 9.38 2.27
CA THR A 101 -10.13 9.32 2.05
C THR A 101 -10.65 10.62 1.43
N GLY A 102 -11.69 10.52 0.58
CA GLY A 102 -12.30 11.68 -0.08
C GLY A 102 -11.37 12.32 -1.11
N THR A 103 -11.40 13.65 -1.21
CA THR A 103 -10.63 14.44 -2.18
C THR A 103 -9.12 14.47 -1.92
N ASN A 104 -8.67 14.09 -0.71
CA ASN A 104 -7.25 14.03 -0.33
C ASN A 104 -6.64 12.64 -0.54
N ARG A 105 -7.31 11.77 -1.31
CA ARG A 105 -6.80 10.44 -1.64
C ARG A 105 -5.59 10.59 -2.58
N GLN A 106 -4.44 10.14 -2.14
CA GLN A 106 -3.18 10.19 -2.88
C GLN A 106 -2.76 8.77 -3.32
N ILE A 107 -1.98 8.65 -4.38
CA ILE A 107 -1.44 7.37 -4.83
C ILE A 107 -0.01 7.25 -4.32
N VAL A 108 0.27 6.20 -3.54
CA VAL A 108 1.61 5.86 -3.10
C VAL A 108 2.15 4.75 -3.99
N ILE A 109 3.29 5.00 -4.62
CA ILE A 109 4.01 4.05 -5.45
C ILE A 109 5.30 3.70 -4.73
N SER A 110 5.46 2.43 -4.35
CA SER A 110 6.66 1.91 -3.72
C SER A 110 7.33 0.88 -4.62
N VAL A 111 8.51 1.22 -5.13
CA VAL A 111 9.32 0.37 -5.99
C VAL A 111 10.53 -0.12 -5.20
N PRO A 112 10.68 -1.44 -4.96
CA PRO A 112 11.85 -1.97 -4.29
C PRO A 112 13.12 -1.83 -5.14
N GLY A 113 14.26 -1.73 -4.46
CA GLY A 113 15.59 -1.73 -5.11
C GLY A 113 16.07 -0.36 -5.61
N GLU A 114 17.26 -0.34 -6.18
CA GLU A 114 18.03 0.90 -6.43
C GLU A 114 17.60 1.64 -7.71
N THR A 115 16.93 0.97 -8.65
CA THR A 115 16.42 1.56 -9.90
C THR A 115 15.08 2.28 -9.72
N GLY A 116 14.53 2.31 -8.50
CA GLY A 116 13.18 2.79 -8.22
C GLY A 116 12.92 4.23 -8.68
N ARG A 117 13.91 5.12 -8.59
CA ARG A 117 13.74 6.54 -8.97
C ARG A 117 13.33 6.72 -10.43
N ARG A 118 14.04 6.09 -11.37
CA ARG A 118 13.70 6.15 -12.80
C ARG A 118 12.33 5.55 -13.07
N ILE A 119 12.02 4.41 -12.46
CA ILE A 119 10.75 3.71 -12.65
C ILE A 119 9.60 4.61 -12.20
N VAL A 120 9.75 5.25 -11.05
CA VAL A 120 8.73 6.15 -10.52
C VAL A 120 8.61 7.42 -11.36
N ASP A 121 9.73 7.94 -11.89
CA ASP A 121 9.71 9.08 -12.80
C ASP A 121 8.92 8.80 -14.08
N LEU A 122 8.98 7.59 -14.61
CA LEU A 122 8.24 7.16 -15.80
C LEU A 122 6.76 6.90 -15.50
N VAL A 123 6.49 6.28 -14.36
CA VAL A 123 5.14 5.85 -14.01
C VAL A 123 4.28 7.03 -13.57
N GLY A 124 4.88 8.04 -12.93
CA GLY A 124 4.22 9.27 -12.51
C GLY A 124 4.04 10.33 -13.61
N GLN A 125 4.24 9.99 -14.89
CA GLN A 125 3.87 10.86 -16.02
C GLN A 125 2.41 10.63 -16.43
N THR A 126 1.67 11.69 -16.74
CA THR A 126 0.29 11.58 -17.22
C THR A 126 0.26 10.90 -18.59
N ALA A 127 1.20 11.30 -19.46
CA ALA A 127 1.41 10.81 -20.81
C ALA A 127 0.21 10.99 -21.74
N GLU A 128 -0.29 12.22 -21.78
CA GLU A 128 -1.34 12.60 -22.69
C GLU A 128 -0.80 12.73 -24.10
N LEU A 129 -1.09 11.72 -24.93
CA LEU A 129 -0.72 11.72 -26.34
C LEU A 129 -1.81 12.41 -27.18
N ARG A 130 -1.41 13.38 -27.99
CA ARG A 130 -2.28 14.11 -28.91
C ARG A 130 -1.65 14.21 -30.30
N PHE A 131 -2.45 14.02 -31.33
CA PHE A 131 -2.08 14.32 -32.71
C PHE A 131 -2.76 15.62 -33.14
N ARG A 132 -1.94 16.58 -33.55
CA ARG A 132 -2.38 17.93 -33.91
C ARG A 132 -1.80 18.31 -35.26
N GLN A 133 -2.58 18.99 -36.09
CA GLN A 133 -2.04 19.60 -37.30
C GLN A 133 -1.10 20.75 -36.92
N VAL A 134 0.05 20.83 -37.58
CA VAL A 134 0.95 22.00 -37.46
C VAL A 134 0.35 23.15 -38.26
N LEU A 135 0.13 24.30 -37.63
CA LEU A 135 -0.32 25.51 -38.33
C LEU A 135 0.85 26.40 -38.69
N VAL A 136 1.79 26.54 -37.75
CA VAL A 136 3.01 27.35 -37.89
C VAL A 136 4.17 26.61 -37.24
N GLU A 137 5.34 26.68 -37.88
CA GLU A 137 6.61 26.16 -37.40
C GLU A 137 7.66 27.29 -37.56
N ALA A 138 8.44 27.54 -36.51
CA ALA A 138 9.54 28.51 -36.53
C ALA A 138 10.74 27.98 -35.74
N GLY A 139 11.91 28.61 -35.91
CA GLY A 139 13.10 28.27 -35.14
C GLY A 139 12.94 28.50 -33.63
N ALA A 140 13.83 27.89 -32.83
CA ALA A 140 13.79 27.89 -31.37
C ALA A 140 13.66 29.26 -30.69
N VAL A 141 14.31 30.29 -31.26
CA VAL A 141 14.40 31.64 -30.69
C VAL A 141 13.54 32.60 -31.52
N PRO A 142 12.73 33.46 -30.87
CA PRO A 142 11.94 34.46 -31.58
C PRO A 142 12.76 35.42 -32.42
N THR A 143 12.28 35.68 -33.63
CA THR A 143 12.85 36.68 -34.52
C THR A 143 11.80 37.73 -34.90
N PRO A 144 12.21 38.97 -35.23
CA PRO A 144 11.27 40.00 -35.69
C PRO A 144 10.45 39.61 -36.93
N ASP A 145 10.97 38.69 -37.74
CA ASP A 145 10.34 38.22 -38.98
C ASP A 145 9.20 37.21 -38.74
N ASP A 146 9.10 36.64 -37.53
CA ASP A 146 8.08 35.66 -37.15
C ASP A 146 6.65 36.21 -37.27
N ALA A 147 6.48 37.54 -37.25
CA ALA A 147 5.19 38.20 -37.45
C ALA A 147 4.57 37.89 -38.84
N THR A 148 5.40 37.56 -39.83
CA THR A 148 4.93 37.18 -41.18
C THR A 148 4.40 35.75 -41.22
N LEU A 149 4.89 34.86 -40.34
CA LEU A 149 4.49 33.46 -40.26
C LEU A 149 3.08 33.27 -39.67
N LEU A 150 2.59 34.27 -38.96
CA LEU A 150 1.25 34.30 -38.36
C LEU A 150 0.21 34.94 -39.31
N GLN A 151 0.62 35.43 -40.48
CA GLN A 151 -0.31 36.06 -41.42
C GLN A 151 -1.27 35.01 -42.02
N GLY A 152 -2.57 35.21 -41.80
CA GLY A 152 -3.61 34.29 -42.28
C GLY A 152 -3.94 33.15 -41.32
N THR A 153 -3.34 33.10 -40.12
CA THR A 153 -3.81 32.22 -39.05
C THR A 153 -4.90 32.92 -38.23
N SER A 154 -5.92 32.16 -37.80
CA SER A 154 -7.01 32.66 -36.97
C SER A 154 -6.66 32.59 -35.48
N LEU A 155 -5.57 33.24 -35.09
CA LEU A 155 -5.06 33.26 -33.71
C LEU A 155 -5.69 34.38 -32.88
N THR A 156 -5.83 34.16 -31.58
CA THR A 156 -6.17 35.24 -30.65
C THR A 156 -4.94 36.12 -30.38
N PRO A 157 -5.11 37.39 -29.99
CA PRO A 157 -3.99 38.26 -29.63
C PRO A 157 -3.09 37.69 -28.52
N GLU A 158 -3.67 36.92 -27.60
CA GLU A 158 -2.94 36.23 -26.53
C GLU A 158 -2.06 35.11 -27.07
N GLN A 159 -2.58 34.28 -27.98
CA GLN A 159 -1.82 33.20 -28.62
C GLN A 159 -0.69 33.72 -29.51
N GLU A 160 -0.93 34.81 -30.25
CA GLU A 160 0.13 35.45 -31.02
C GLU A 160 1.26 35.97 -30.13
N SER A 161 0.91 36.60 -29.00
CA SER A 161 1.88 37.09 -28.02
C SER A 161 2.65 35.93 -27.39
N ALA A 162 1.96 34.84 -27.03
CA ALA A 162 2.57 33.64 -26.50
C ALA A 162 3.60 33.06 -27.48
N PHE A 163 3.27 32.93 -28.77
CA PHE A 163 4.20 32.42 -29.77
C PHE A 163 5.40 33.35 -30.01
N LYS A 164 5.16 34.67 -30.11
CA LYS A 164 6.22 35.68 -30.31
C LYS A 164 7.20 35.76 -29.13
N ASN A 165 6.76 35.43 -27.92
CA ASN A 165 7.59 35.48 -26.72
C ASN A 165 8.13 34.10 -26.30
N LEU A 166 7.63 33.01 -26.87
CA LEU A 166 8.11 31.66 -26.59
C LEU A 166 9.55 31.52 -27.09
N ASP A 167 10.45 31.12 -26.20
CA ASP A 167 11.85 30.87 -26.47
C ASP A 167 12.22 29.47 -25.98
N CYS A 168 12.43 28.55 -26.92
CA CYS A 168 12.70 27.14 -26.64
C CYS A 168 14.14 26.86 -26.22
N SER A 169 15.02 27.86 -26.24
CA SER A 169 16.37 27.72 -25.66
C SER A 169 16.34 27.68 -24.12
N LYS A 170 15.24 28.12 -23.51
CA LYS A 170 15.03 28.10 -22.06
C LYS A 170 14.44 26.77 -21.63
N VAL A 171 15.07 26.15 -20.61
CA VAL A 171 14.65 24.85 -20.04
C VAL A 171 13.21 24.90 -19.49
N GLU A 172 12.76 26.05 -19.01
CA GLU A 172 11.39 26.25 -18.51
C GLU A 172 10.33 26.12 -19.63
N SER A 173 10.70 26.39 -20.88
CA SER A 173 9.79 26.34 -22.04
C SER A 173 9.63 24.94 -22.64
N THR A 174 10.52 23.99 -22.30
CA THR A 174 10.51 22.61 -22.83
C THR A 174 9.94 21.59 -21.85
N GLY A 175 9.52 22.03 -20.65
CA GLY A 175 8.99 21.19 -19.57
C GLY A 175 7.52 20.78 -19.69
N GLY A 176 6.87 21.04 -20.82
CA GLY A 176 5.44 20.81 -21.03
C GLY A 176 4.59 22.02 -20.64
N ALA A 177 3.67 22.40 -21.54
CA ALA A 177 2.69 23.44 -21.26
C ALA A 177 1.66 22.89 -20.27
N SER A 178 1.70 23.36 -19.02
CA SER A 178 0.57 23.15 -18.09
C SER A 178 -0.68 23.78 -18.72
N GLY A 179 -1.72 22.97 -18.96
CA GLY A 179 -2.96 23.40 -19.62
C GLY A 179 -3.13 23.00 -21.10
N ASP A 180 -2.47 21.95 -21.59
CA ASP A 180 -2.71 21.39 -22.94
C ASP A 180 -4.13 20.76 -23.06
N LEU A 181 -5.13 21.57 -23.41
CA LEU A 181 -6.49 21.10 -23.64
C LEU A 181 -6.67 20.56 -25.06
N ALA A 182 -7.25 19.37 -25.20
CA ALA A 182 -7.46 18.71 -26.50
C ALA A 182 -8.29 19.56 -27.48
N THR A 183 -9.24 20.35 -26.97
CA THR A 183 -10.14 21.18 -27.78
C THR A 183 -9.57 22.54 -28.16
N GLU A 184 -8.44 22.93 -27.58
CA GLU A 184 -7.84 24.25 -27.79
C GLU A 184 -6.58 24.16 -28.65
N LEU A 185 -6.18 25.29 -29.20
CA LEU A 185 -4.94 25.44 -29.94
C LEU A 185 -3.76 25.50 -28.97
N LEU A 186 -2.67 24.82 -29.31
CA LEU A 186 -1.48 24.73 -28.46
C LEU A 186 -0.30 25.48 -29.07
N VAL A 187 0.33 26.33 -28.27
CA VAL A 187 1.60 27.00 -28.60
C VAL A 187 2.69 26.38 -27.73
N THR A 188 3.67 25.71 -28.34
CA THR A 188 4.66 24.94 -27.57
C THR A 188 5.98 24.72 -28.32
N CYS A 189 6.97 24.20 -27.61
CA CYS A 189 8.28 23.79 -28.11
C CYS A 189 8.32 22.30 -28.47
N ASP A 190 9.29 21.91 -29.29
CA ASP A 190 9.72 20.51 -29.32
C ASP A 190 10.61 20.16 -28.13
N ARG A 191 10.73 18.86 -27.88
CA ARG A 191 11.52 18.30 -26.77
C ARG A 191 13.02 18.63 -26.86
N LEU A 192 13.53 18.89 -28.07
CA LEU A 192 14.93 19.23 -28.30
C LEU A 192 15.19 20.75 -28.23
N GLY A 193 14.14 21.55 -28.02
CA GLY A 193 14.22 23.00 -27.99
C GLY A 193 14.71 23.62 -29.30
N SER A 194 14.51 22.93 -30.42
CA SER A 194 14.96 23.32 -31.75
C SER A 194 13.93 24.13 -32.53
N ALA A 195 12.64 23.95 -32.23
CA ALA A 195 11.54 24.57 -32.97
C ALA A 195 10.34 24.93 -32.09
N ARG A 196 9.60 25.95 -32.53
CA ARG A 196 8.35 26.44 -31.93
C ARG A 196 7.19 26.14 -32.85
N TYR A 197 6.07 25.75 -32.27
CA TYR A 197 4.90 25.32 -33.02
C TYR A 197 3.64 26.05 -32.55
N VAL A 198 2.77 26.32 -33.52
CA VAL A 198 1.35 26.59 -33.30
C VAL A 198 0.59 25.38 -33.84
N LEU A 199 -0.18 24.72 -32.99
CA LEU A 199 -0.83 23.44 -33.30
C LEU A 199 -2.34 23.53 -33.15
N ALA A 200 -3.07 23.06 -34.16
CA ALA A 200 -4.53 23.01 -34.12
C ALA A 200 -5.06 22.15 -32.95
N PRO A 201 -6.36 22.26 -32.60
CA PRO A 201 -7.02 21.31 -31.70
C PRO A 201 -6.74 19.85 -32.06
N ALA A 202 -6.61 19.00 -31.05
CA ALA A 202 -6.29 17.60 -31.22
C ALA A 202 -7.46 16.84 -31.86
N GLN A 203 -7.18 16.13 -32.95
CA GLN A 203 -8.19 15.31 -33.64
C GLN A 203 -8.10 13.82 -33.29
N VAL A 204 -6.93 13.38 -32.82
CA VAL A 204 -6.69 12.03 -32.32
C VAL A 204 -6.01 12.13 -30.96
N ILE A 205 -6.51 11.39 -29.98
CA ILE A 205 -6.03 11.41 -28.60
C ILE A 205 -5.56 10.02 -28.16
N GLY A 206 -4.86 9.93 -27.02
CA GLY A 206 -4.30 8.67 -26.53
C GLY A 206 -5.32 7.52 -26.40
N SER A 207 -6.59 7.81 -26.09
CA SER A 207 -7.64 6.77 -26.03
C SER A 207 -8.00 6.16 -27.38
N ASP A 208 -7.60 6.78 -28.48
CA ASP A 208 -7.76 6.26 -29.84
C ASP A 208 -6.67 5.21 -30.19
N ILE A 209 -5.71 4.95 -29.29
CA ILE A 209 -4.59 4.01 -29.48
C ILE A 209 -4.93 2.67 -28.83
N LYS A 210 -4.71 1.60 -29.59
CA LYS A 210 -4.88 0.21 -29.16
C LYS A 210 -3.59 -0.39 -28.63
N GLY A 211 -2.45 -0.03 -29.21
CA GLY A 211 -1.16 -0.58 -28.83
C GLY A 211 0.00 0.32 -29.24
N ALA A 212 1.10 0.20 -28.50
CA ALA A 212 2.36 0.84 -28.81
C ALA A 212 3.51 -0.17 -28.61
N THR A 213 4.45 -0.21 -29.55
CA THR A 213 5.61 -1.11 -29.49
C THR A 213 6.88 -0.39 -29.91
N ALA A 214 7.97 -0.60 -29.18
CA ALA A 214 9.29 -0.13 -29.57
C ALA A 214 9.90 -1.10 -30.59
N ALA A 215 10.36 -0.58 -31.72
CA ALA A 215 10.97 -1.36 -32.79
C ALA A 215 12.22 -0.66 -33.33
N ILE A 216 13.07 -1.44 -33.99
CA ILE A 216 14.22 -0.94 -34.73
C ILE A 216 13.98 -1.17 -36.21
N ASP A 217 14.29 -0.18 -37.03
CA ASP A 217 14.25 -0.36 -38.48
C ASP A 217 15.45 -1.21 -38.91
N GLN A 218 15.19 -2.49 -39.19
CA GLN A 218 16.22 -3.46 -39.59
C GLN A 218 16.75 -3.22 -41.01
N GLN A 219 16.03 -2.48 -41.85
CA GLN A 219 16.43 -2.24 -43.25
C GLN A 219 17.39 -1.06 -43.36
N THR A 220 17.15 0.00 -42.59
CA THR A 220 17.92 1.25 -42.69
C THR A 220 18.86 1.46 -41.49
N ALA A 221 18.78 0.60 -40.46
CA ALA A 221 19.52 0.74 -39.19
C ALA A 221 19.42 2.13 -38.54
N SER A 222 18.35 2.88 -38.86
CA SER A 222 18.23 4.33 -38.63
C SER A 222 17.74 4.70 -37.22
N GLY A 223 17.93 3.80 -36.25
CA GLY A 223 17.59 4.01 -34.84
C GLY A 223 16.25 3.39 -34.42
N TRP A 224 15.89 3.60 -33.15
CA TRP A 224 14.64 3.09 -32.57
C TRP A 224 13.48 4.04 -32.88
N PHE A 225 12.30 3.45 -33.08
CA PHE A 225 11.03 4.15 -33.25
C PHE A 225 9.93 3.48 -32.42
N VAL A 226 8.84 4.21 -32.19
CA VAL A 226 7.64 3.65 -31.54
C VAL A 226 6.55 3.48 -32.58
N SER A 227 6.16 2.24 -32.83
CA SER A 227 5.02 1.91 -33.68
C SER A 227 3.73 1.97 -32.87
N LEU A 228 2.72 2.63 -33.41
CA LEU A 228 1.40 2.77 -32.83
C LEU A 228 0.36 2.06 -33.69
N ASP A 229 -0.54 1.34 -33.02
CA ASP A 229 -1.73 0.75 -33.61
C ASP A 229 -2.96 1.47 -33.07
N PHE A 230 -3.81 1.98 -33.95
CA PHE A 230 -5.03 2.66 -33.56
C PHE A 230 -6.20 1.69 -33.33
N THR A 231 -7.18 2.13 -32.56
CA THR A 231 -8.49 1.46 -32.48
C THR A 231 -9.25 1.63 -33.80
N GLY A 232 -10.39 0.94 -33.95
CA GLY A 232 -11.22 1.06 -35.16
C GLY A 232 -11.70 2.50 -35.42
N ASP A 233 -12.06 3.24 -34.37
CA ASP A 233 -12.46 4.65 -34.47
C ASP A 233 -11.24 5.58 -34.60
N GLY A 234 -10.15 5.29 -33.88
CA GLY A 234 -8.89 6.00 -34.03
C GLY A 234 -8.34 5.97 -35.45
N THR A 235 -8.45 4.82 -36.13
CA THR A 235 -8.06 4.65 -37.54
C THR A 235 -8.82 5.61 -38.47
N LYS A 236 -10.13 5.78 -38.24
CA LYS A 236 -10.96 6.70 -39.05
C LYS A 236 -10.57 8.16 -38.78
N LYS A 237 -10.42 8.55 -37.51
CA LYS A 237 -10.02 9.91 -37.14
C LYS A 237 -8.65 10.26 -37.70
N PHE A 238 -7.66 9.37 -37.52
CA PHE A 238 -6.31 9.56 -38.04
C PHE A 238 -6.27 9.58 -39.58
N GLY A 239 -7.05 8.72 -40.23
CA GLY A 239 -7.25 8.76 -41.68
C GLY A 239 -7.83 10.09 -42.16
N SER A 240 -8.85 10.62 -41.47
CA SER A 240 -9.43 11.92 -41.82
C SER A 240 -8.48 13.10 -41.59
N LEU A 241 -7.69 13.07 -40.51
CA LEU A 241 -6.67 14.07 -40.22
C LEU A 241 -5.57 14.05 -41.29
N THR A 242 -5.02 12.88 -41.61
CA THR A 242 -3.96 12.77 -42.62
C THR A 242 -4.46 13.15 -44.01
N GLN A 243 -5.71 12.81 -44.36
CA GLN A 243 -6.32 13.18 -45.64
C GLN A 243 -6.57 14.69 -45.76
N SER A 244 -6.90 15.39 -44.68
CA SER A 244 -7.13 16.84 -44.71
C SER A 244 -5.84 17.64 -44.84
N VAL A 245 -4.71 17.10 -44.35
CA VAL A 245 -3.42 17.81 -44.33
C VAL A 245 -2.50 17.48 -45.51
N VAL A 246 -2.61 16.29 -46.12
CA VAL A 246 -1.63 15.79 -47.11
C VAL A 246 -1.38 16.73 -48.31
N ASN A 247 -2.41 17.44 -48.77
CA ASN A 247 -2.34 18.33 -49.94
C ASN A 247 -2.04 19.79 -49.59
N LEU A 248 -1.81 20.11 -48.31
CA LEU A 248 -1.54 21.47 -47.85
C LEU A 248 -0.07 21.86 -48.08
N PRO A 249 0.25 23.16 -48.17
CA PRO A 249 1.63 23.61 -48.21
C PRO A 249 2.35 23.35 -46.88
N SER A 250 3.68 23.28 -46.91
CA SER A 250 4.51 23.27 -45.70
C SER A 250 4.32 24.55 -44.88
N PRO A 251 4.24 24.51 -43.54
CA PRO A 251 4.30 23.34 -42.64
C PRO A 251 2.93 22.69 -42.37
N GLN A 252 1.85 23.18 -42.98
CA GLN A 252 0.48 22.73 -42.71
C GLN A 252 0.17 21.27 -43.09
N ASN A 253 1.04 20.64 -43.88
CA ASN A 253 1.00 19.22 -44.19
C ASN A 253 1.71 18.31 -43.17
N GLN A 254 2.08 18.84 -42.00
CA GLN A 254 2.65 18.07 -40.91
C GLN A 254 1.61 17.75 -39.83
N VAL A 255 1.76 16.59 -39.21
CA VAL A 255 1.01 16.21 -38.00
C VAL A 255 1.99 16.08 -36.85
N ALA A 256 1.88 17.00 -35.89
CA ALA A 256 2.63 16.96 -34.65
C ALA A 256 2.10 15.89 -33.72
N ILE A 257 3.02 15.12 -33.16
CA ILE A 257 2.82 14.14 -32.11
C ILE A 257 3.26 14.80 -30.80
N VAL A 258 2.29 15.12 -29.96
CA VAL A 258 2.48 15.89 -28.72
C VAL A 258 2.29 14.97 -27.53
N LEU A 259 3.22 15.01 -26.58
CA LEU A 259 3.13 14.28 -25.32
C LEU A 259 3.24 15.28 -24.17
N ASP A 260 2.23 15.31 -23.30
CA ASP A 260 2.17 16.22 -22.14
C ASP A 260 2.47 17.69 -22.52
N GLY A 261 1.91 18.14 -23.65
CA GLY A 261 2.07 19.50 -24.16
C GLY A 261 3.40 19.80 -24.87
N VAL A 262 4.31 18.83 -25.06
CA VAL A 262 5.58 19.00 -25.80
C VAL A 262 5.58 18.25 -27.12
N VAL A 263 6.09 18.85 -28.21
CA VAL A 263 6.21 18.14 -29.49
C VAL A 263 7.35 17.13 -29.43
N VAL A 264 7.03 15.85 -29.64
CA VAL A 264 8.02 14.76 -29.73
C VAL A 264 8.54 14.64 -31.17
N SER A 265 7.64 14.74 -32.14
CA SER A 265 7.96 14.71 -33.57
C SER A 265 6.84 15.34 -34.40
N ALA A 266 7.17 15.96 -35.53
CA ALA A 266 6.20 16.55 -36.47
C ALA A 266 6.48 16.10 -37.92
N PRO A 267 6.26 14.82 -38.24
CA PRO A 267 6.50 14.31 -39.59
C PRO A 267 5.55 14.94 -40.62
N ARG A 268 6.06 15.09 -41.85
CA ARG A 268 5.26 15.45 -43.03
C ARG A 268 4.43 14.26 -43.48
N ILE A 269 3.18 14.51 -43.82
CA ILE A 269 2.28 13.52 -44.40
C ILE A 269 2.44 13.55 -45.92
N ASN A 270 2.97 12.48 -46.50
CA ASN A 270 3.17 12.35 -47.95
C ASN A 270 1.98 11.65 -48.64
N GLU A 271 1.28 10.78 -47.92
CA GLU A 271 0.09 10.08 -48.36
C GLU A 271 -0.91 9.95 -47.21
N ALA A 272 -2.21 9.85 -47.51
CA ALA A 272 -3.23 9.66 -46.48
C ALA A 272 -3.09 8.27 -45.85
N ILE A 273 -2.96 8.21 -44.52
CA ILE A 273 -2.71 6.98 -43.79
C ILE A 273 -4.05 6.40 -43.33
N LEU A 274 -4.63 5.52 -44.15
CA LEU A 274 -5.91 4.86 -43.88
C LEU A 274 -5.77 3.51 -43.16
N GLY A 275 -4.54 3.02 -43.00
CA GLY A 275 -4.21 1.68 -42.50
C GLY A 275 -4.23 1.52 -40.98
N GLY A 276 -4.42 2.60 -40.21
CA GLY A 276 -4.55 2.53 -38.75
C GLY A 276 -3.26 2.29 -37.98
N SER A 277 -2.10 2.54 -38.59
CA SER A 277 -0.79 2.47 -37.94
C SER A 277 0.00 3.77 -38.13
N ALA A 278 0.77 4.19 -37.12
CA ALA A 278 1.68 5.33 -37.19
C ALA A 278 3.05 4.99 -36.56
N GLN A 279 4.07 5.75 -36.91
CA GLN A 279 5.40 5.62 -36.32
C GLN A 279 5.85 6.96 -35.74
N ILE A 280 6.28 6.95 -34.48
CA ILE A 280 6.95 8.08 -33.84
C ILE A 280 8.46 7.90 -34.02
N THR A 281 9.08 8.82 -34.73
CA THR A 281 10.53 8.84 -34.99
C THR A 281 11.17 10.05 -34.33
N GLY A 282 12.40 9.93 -33.84
CA GLY A 282 13.08 11.07 -33.23
C GLY A 282 14.43 10.77 -32.59
N SER A 283 15.24 9.90 -33.17
CA SER A 283 16.54 9.48 -32.59
C SER A 283 16.43 8.96 -31.15
N PHE A 284 15.53 8.01 -30.90
CA PHE A 284 15.41 7.38 -29.59
C PHE A 284 16.52 6.35 -29.36
N SER A 285 16.99 6.26 -28.12
CA SER A 285 17.67 5.06 -27.63
C SER A 285 16.68 3.90 -27.46
N GLN A 286 17.19 2.67 -27.33
CA GLN A 286 16.36 1.49 -27.04
C GLN A 286 15.48 1.72 -25.81
N ILE A 287 16.09 2.26 -24.77
CA ILE A 287 15.46 2.52 -23.49
C ILE A 287 14.34 3.56 -23.63
N GLU A 288 14.60 4.69 -24.27
CA GLU A 288 13.59 5.75 -24.42
C GLU A 288 12.41 5.29 -25.27
N ALA A 289 12.66 4.52 -26.34
CA ALA A 289 11.60 3.97 -27.17
C ALA A 289 10.74 2.95 -26.39
N GLN A 290 11.37 2.09 -25.58
CA GLN A 290 10.66 1.13 -24.73
C GLN A 290 9.83 1.83 -23.64
N ASP A 291 10.41 2.82 -22.97
CA ASP A 291 9.74 3.60 -21.93
C ASP A 291 8.53 4.35 -22.52
N LEU A 292 8.71 5.04 -23.65
CA LEU A 292 7.62 5.72 -24.36
C LEU A 292 6.54 4.74 -24.82
N ALA A 293 6.92 3.60 -25.43
CA ALA A 293 5.96 2.59 -25.86
C ALA A 293 5.15 2.03 -24.68
N ASN A 294 5.79 1.73 -23.55
CA ASN A 294 5.12 1.25 -22.35
C ASN A 294 4.11 2.29 -21.83
N VAL A 295 4.55 3.54 -21.71
CA VAL A 295 3.71 4.63 -21.23
C VAL A 295 2.48 4.84 -22.13
N LEU A 296 2.64 4.78 -23.46
CA LEU A 296 1.55 4.91 -24.43
C LEU A 296 0.62 3.70 -24.50
N LYS A 297 1.15 2.49 -24.31
CA LYS A 297 0.39 1.23 -24.40
C LYS A 297 -0.70 1.10 -23.33
N TYR A 298 -0.44 1.61 -22.12
CA TYR A 298 -1.38 1.51 -21.00
C TYR A 298 -2.32 2.73 -20.88
N GLY A 299 -2.24 3.67 -21.83
CA GLY A 299 -3.09 4.86 -21.89
C GLY A 299 -2.69 5.97 -20.91
N SER A 300 -3.29 7.15 -21.04
CA SER A 300 -3.07 8.28 -20.15
C SER A 300 -3.77 8.09 -18.80
N LEU A 301 -3.26 8.75 -17.76
CA LEU A 301 -3.94 8.76 -16.46
C LEU A 301 -5.25 9.58 -16.56
N PRO A 302 -6.33 9.17 -15.86
CA PRO A 302 -7.63 9.87 -15.90
C PRO A 302 -7.61 11.21 -15.15
N LEU A 303 -6.56 11.48 -14.39
CA LEU A 303 -6.31 12.70 -13.65
C LEU A 303 -4.84 13.09 -13.82
N ALA A 304 -4.57 14.39 -13.81
CA ALA A 304 -3.22 14.89 -13.62
C ALA A 304 -2.78 14.69 -12.16
N PHE A 305 -1.50 14.44 -11.94
CA PHE A 305 -0.96 14.26 -10.59
C PHE A 305 0.26 15.15 -10.35
N ASP A 306 0.27 15.81 -9.19
CA ASP A 306 1.43 16.46 -8.64
C ASP A 306 2.30 15.44 -7.90
N ARG A 307 3.62 15.54 -8.09
CA ARG A 307 4.58 14.69 -7.39
C ARG A 307 4.82 15.25 -5.99
N GLY A 308 4.50 14.44 -4.99
CA GLY A 308 4.85 14.65 -3.60
C GLY A 308 6.30 14.27 -3.30
N GLU A 309 6.59 14.07 -2.02
CA GLU A 309 7.94 13.77 -1.55
C GLU A 309 8.44 12.40 -2.05
N VAL A 310 9.65 12.39 -2.60
CA VAL A 310 10.35 11.17 -3.01
C VAL A 310 11.21 10.68 -1.85
N GLN A 311 10.86 9.53 -1.28
CA GLN A 311 11.66 8.89 -0.23
C GLN A 311 12.45 7.72 -0.81
N GLN A 312 13.77 7.75 -0.64
CA GLN A 312 14.66 6.70 -1.09
C GLN A 312 15.40 6.10 0.10
N VAL A 313 15.28 4.78 0.27
CA VAL A 313 15.92 4.02 1.34
C VAL A 313 16.83 2.97 0.71
N SER A 314 18.07 2.86 1.17
CA SER A 314 18.96 1.82 0.66
C SER A 314 18.57 0.43 1.18
N PRO A 315 18.73 -0.65 0.40
CA PRO A 315 18.50 -2.01 0.88
C PRO A 315 19.33 -2.39 2.11
N THR A 316 20.55 -1.85 2.21
CA THR A 316 21.44 -2.06 3.37
C THR A 316 20.84 -1.49 4.65
N LEU A 317 20.33 -0.26 4.61
CA LEU A 317 19.71 0.37 5.77
C LEU A 317 18.43 -0.38 6.17
N GLY A 318 17.62 -0.79 5.21
CA GLY A 318 16.41 -1.57 5.49
C GLY A 318 16.70 -2.91 6.16
N ASN A 319 17.68 -3.65 5.66
CA ASN A 319 18.07 -4.93 6.25
C ASN A 319 18.60 -4.76 7.68
N ASP A 320 19.40 -3.72 7.94
CA ASP A 320 19.92 -3.43 9.27
C ASP A 320 18.77 -3.10 10.26
N GLN A 321 17.75 -2.36 9.81
CA GLN A 321 16.55 -2.08 10.60
C GLN A 321 15.72 -3.33 10.88
N LEU A 322 15.56 -4.22 9.90
CA LEU A 322 14.87 -5.50 10.08
C LEU A 322 15.58 -6.36 11.13
N VAL A 323 16.90 -6.52 11.01
CA VAL A 323 17.71 -7.28 11.97
C VAL A 323 17.64 -6.66 13.36
N GLY A 324 17.75 -5.33 13.47
CA GLY A 324 17.62 -4.61 14.73
C GLY A 324 16.26 -4.83 15.39
N GLY A 325 15.17 -4.75 14.62
CA GLY A 325 13.81 -5.00 15.07
C GLY A 325 13.60 -6.44 15.56
N LEU A 326 14.11 -7.43 14.83
CA LEU A 326 14.02 -8.84 15.21
C LEU A 326 14.82 -9.14 16.50
N ILE A 327 16.01 -8.55 16.66
CA ILE A 327 16.81 -8.68 17.89
C ILE A 327 16.06 -8.04 19.07
N ALA A 328 15.52 -6.83 18.90
CA ALA A 328 14.77 -6.14 19.94
C ALA A 328 13.52 -6.93 20.36
N GLY A 329 12.75 -7.43 19.40
CA GLY A 329 11.59 -8.28 19.65
C GLY A 329 11.97 -9.61 20.34
N GLY A 330 13.05 -10.26 19.89
CA GLY A 330 13.55 -11.49 20.49
C GLY A 330 14.01 -11.31 21.93
N LEU A 331 14.76 -10.24 22.23
CA LEU A 331 15.19 -9.90 23.59
C LEU A 331 13.99 -9.55 24.48
N GLY A 332 13.03 -8.77 23.97
CA GLY A 332 11.80 -8.45 24.68
C GLY A 332 10.98 -9.71 25.03
N LEU A 333 10.77 -10.60 24.06
CA LEU A 333 10.10 -11.88 24.26
C LEU A 333 10.84 -12.74 25.30
N LEU A 334 12.17 -12.83 25.20
CA LEU A 334 12.99 -13.58 26.14
C LEU A 334 12.82 -13.06 27.57
N LEU A 335 12.87 -11.75 27.78
CA LEU A 335 12.69 -11.13 29.10
C LEU A 335 11.30 -11.41 29.67
N VAL A 336 10.24 -11.29 28.86
CA VAL A 336 8.87 -11.62 29.27
C VAL A 336 8.74 -13.08 29.67
N VAL A 337 9.32 -14.01 28.90
CA VAL A 337 9.32 -15.45 29.20
C VAL A 337 10.08 -15.74 30.49
N LEU A 338 11.28 -15.20 30.66
CA LEU A 338 12.10 -15.39 31.86
C LEU A 338 11.40 -14.85 33.11
N TYR A 339 10.86 -13.64 33.03
CA TYR A 339 10.08 -13.04 34.12
C TYR A 339 8.87 -13.91 34.48
N SER A 340 8.11 -14.35 33.47
CA SER A 340 6.91 -15.17 33.67
C SER A 340 7.23 -16.53 34.28
N LEU A 341 8.32 -17.19 33.86
CA LEU A 341 8.78 -18.44 34.45
C LEU A 341 9.27 -18.25 35.89
N PHE A 342 9.99 -17.17 36.17
CA PHE A 342 10.47 -16.89 37.52
C PHE A 342 9.32 -16.58 38.49
N TYR A 343 8.39 -15.71 38.08
CA TYR A 343 7.32 -15.20 38.93
C TYR A 343 6.11 -16.16 39.03
N TYR A 344 5.71 -16.80 37.92
CA TYR A 344 4.57 -17.72 37.86
C TYR A 344 4.96 -19.21 37.86
N ARG A 345 6.25 -19.55 37.75
CA ARG A 345 6.77 -20.93 37.80
C ARG A 345 6.07 -21.83 36.78
N ALA A 346 5.51 -22.97 37.21
CA ALA A 346 4.83 -23.89 36.31
C ALA A 346 3.61 -23.27 35.58
N LEU A 347 2.93 -22.28 36.15
CA LEU A 347 1.89 -21.52 35.43
C LEU A 347 2.48 -20.66 34.30
N GLY A 348 3.76 -20.29 34.38
CA GLY A 348 4.46 -19.62 33.28
C GLY A 348 4.52 -20.43 31.99
N THR A 349 4.38 -21.76 32.05
CA THR A 349 4.27 -22.60 30.83
C THR A 349 2.99 -22.31 30.04
N VAL A 350 1.91 -21.89 30.71
CA VAL A 350 0.68 -21.44 30.05
C VAL A 350 0.91 -20.13 29.30
N VAL A 351 1.70 -19.22 29.88
CA VAL A 351 2.10 -17.96 29.22
C VAL A 351 2.90 -18.27 27.96
N ILE A 352 3.91 -19.13 28.05
CA ILE A 352 4.73 -19.52 26.89
C ILE A 352 3.86 -20.14 25.79
N GLY A 353 2.97 -21.09 26.13
CA GLY A 353 2.06 -21.68 25.16
C GLY A 353 1.13 -20.64 24.50
N SER A 354 0.67 -19.66 25.27
CA SER A 354 -0.19 -18.59 24.77
C SER A 354 0.57 -17.65 23.82
N LEU A 355 1.81 -17.27 24.18
CA LEU A 355 2.68 -16.46 23.34
C LEU A 355 3.08 -17.17 22.04
N ILE A 356 3.36 -18.47 22.08
CA ILE A 356 3.63 -19.27 20.87
C ILE A 356 2.40 -19.29 19.95
N MET A 357 1.22 -19.52 20.51
CA MET A 357 -0.02 -19.52 19.72
C MET A 357 -0.34 -18.13 19.15
N ALA A 358 -0.12 -17.07 19.93
CA ALA A 358 -0.25 -15.69 19.48
C ALA A 358 0.73 -15.40 18.33
N ALA A 359 2.02 -15.73 18.48
CA ALA A 359 3.02 -15.57 17.44
C ALA A 359 2.67 -16.34 16.16
N ALA A 360 2.17 -17.57 16.28
CA ALA A 360 1.70 -18.36 15.15
C ALA A 360 0.50 -17.71 14.45
N MET A 361 -0.46 -17.17 15.21
CA MET A 361 -1.61 -16.44 14.67
C MET A 361 -1.23 -15.10 14.02
N VAL A 362 -0.24 -14.39 14.56
CA VAL A 362 0.28 -13.15 13.95
C VAL A 362 0.99 -13.47 12.64
N LEU A 363 1.89 -14.46 12.64
CA LEU A 363 2.64 -14.86 11.46
C LEU A 363 1.71 -15.32 10.33
N ILE A 364 0.73 -16.17 10.63
CA ILE A 364 -0.23 -16.62 9.61
C ILE A 364 -1.12 -15.49 9.10
N SER A 365 -1.46 -14.52 9.96
CA SER A 365 -2.23 -13.35 9.54
C SER A 365 -1.43 -12.49 8.56
N PHE A 366 -0.13 -12.27 8.79
CA PHE A 366 0.72 -11.53 7.85
C PHE A 366 0.88 -12.26 6.51
N LEU A 367 1.01 -13.59 6.51
CA LEU A 367 1.07 -14.37 5.27
C LEU A 367 -0.23 -14.25 4.47
N LEU A 368 -1.39 -14.50 5.11
CA LEU A 368 -2.69 -14.44 4.44
C LEU A 368 -3.05 -13.03 3.95
N LEU A 369 -2.79 -12.00 4.77
CA LEU A 369 -3.05 -10.62 4.39
C LEU A 369 -2.09 -10.12 3.30
N GLY A 370 -0.86 -10.61 3.29
CA GLY A 370 0.13 -10.32 2.25
C GLY A 370 -0.36 -10.73 0.87
N GLU A 371 -0.95 -11.92 0.76
CA GLU A 371 -1.47 -12.43 -0.51
C GLU A 371 -2.83 -11.81 -0.89
N TRP A 372 -3.75 -11.67 0.06
CA TRP A 372 -5.13 -11.26 -0.25
C TRP A 372 -5.30 -9.75 -0.46
N VAL A 373 -4.57 -8.95 0.32
CA VAL A 373 -4.74 -7.49 0.37
C VAL A 373 -3.44 -6.76 0.03
N GLY A 374 -2.35 -7.50 -0.23
CA GLY A 374 -1.04 -6.90 -0.48
C GLY A 374 -0.40 -6.31 0.77
N PHE A 375 -0.77 -6.77 1.98
CA PHE A 375 -0.24 -6.21 3.22
C PHE A 375 1.30 -6.35 3.28
N THR A 376 1.99 -5.24 3.54
CA THR A 376 3.44 -5.18 3.74
C THR A 376 3.78 -4.87 5.19
N LEU A 377 4.74 -5.63 5.74
CA LEU A 377 5.25 -5.41 7.10
C LEU A 377 6.31 -4.30 7.06
N THR A 378 6.03 -3.17 7.72
CA THR A 378 6.97 -2.04 7.86
C THR A 378 7.73 -2.11 9.19
N LEU A 379 8.77 -1.29 9.36
CA LEU A 379 9.50 -1.10 10.62
C LEU A 379 8.56 -0.66 11.74
N ALA A 380 7.65 0.26 11.43
CA ALA A 380 6.60 0.69 12.34
C ALA A 380 5.63 -0.47 12.67
N GLY A 381 5.31 -1.31 11.69
CA GLY A 381 4.56 -2.55 11.89
C GLY A 381 5.26 -3.53 12.84
N ILE A 382 6.59 -3.69 12.72
CA ILE A 382 7.42 -4.47 13.64
C ILE A 382 7.33 -3.89 15.05
N ALA A 383 7.46 -2.57 15.22
CA ALA A 383 7.32 -1.92 16.53
C ALA A 383 5.95 -2.22 17.17
N GLY A 384 4.86 -2.17 16.39
CA GLY A 384 3.53 -2.54 16.85
C GLY A 384 3.45 -4.00 17.31
N THR A 385 4.11 -4.91 16.58
CA THR A 385 4.20 -6.33 16.94
C THR A 385 5.02 -6.55 18.22
N ILE A 386 6.09 -5.78 18.45
CA ILE A 386 6.88 -5.81 19.68
C ILE A 386 6.05 -5.31 20.87
N VAL A 387 5.33 -4.20 20.71
CA VAL A 387 4.43 -3.66 21.74
C VAL A 387 3.35 -4.69 22.13
N ALA A 388 2.84 -5.44 21.15
CA ALA A 388 1.86 -6.49 21.40
C ALA A 388 2.35 -7.61 22.33
N ILE A 389 3.65 -7.90 22.38
CA ILE A 389 4.22 -8.87 23.34
C ILE A 389 3.95 -8.41 24.78
N GLY A 390 4.06 -7.10 25.03
CA GLY A 390 3.76 -6.51 26.34
C GLY A 390 2.26 -6.54 26.68
N ILE A 391 1.41 -6.15 25.72
CA ILE A 391 -0.05 -6.15 25.89
C ILE A 391 -0.57 -7.57 26.16
N THR A 392 -0.15 -8.55 25.36
CA THR A 392 -0.51 -9.96 25.56
C THR A 392 -0.05 -10.48 26.93
N ALA A 393 1.16 -10.09 27.38
CA ALA A 393 1.66 -10.45 28.71
C ALA A 393 0.80 -9.85 29.84
N ASP A 394 0.33 -8.61 29.70
CA ASP A 394 -0.53 -7.95 30.69
C ASP A 394 -1.86 -8.70 30.90
N SER A 395 -2.49 -9.14 29.82
CA SER A 395 -3.72 -9.96 29.86
C SER A 395 -3.55 -11.22 30.72
N PHE A 396 -2.40 -11.90 30.63
CA PHE A 396 -2.12 -13.07 31.46
C PHE A 396 -1.85 -12.72 32.92
N ILE A 397 -1.13 -11.63 33.19
CA ILE A 397 -0.82 -11.14 34.53
C ILE A 397 -2.11 -10.81 35.29
N VAL A 398 -3.01 -10.05 34.66
CA VAL A 398 -4.31 -9.67 35.25
C VAL A 398 -5.13 -10.92 35.60
N TYR A 399 -5.17 -11.92 34.72
CA TYR A 399 -5.89 -13.15 35.01
C TYR A 399 -5.25 -13.94 36.17
N PHE A 400 -3.92 -14.08 36.18
CA PHE A 400 -3.21 -14.89 37.18
C PHE A 400 -3.24 -14.26 38.57
N GLU A 401 -3.08 -12.95 38.66
CA GLU A 401 -3.21 -12.25 39.95
C GLU A 401 -4.64 -12.36 40.48
N ARG A 402 -5.65 -12.31 39.62
CA ARG A 402 -7.03 -12.55 40.08
C ARG A 402 -7.25 -13.97 40.59
N ILE A 403 -6.64 -14.98 39.98
CA ILE A 403 -6.67 -16.35 40.50
C ILE A 403 -6.00 -16.41 41.88
N ARG A 404 -4.84 -15.77 42.03
CA ARG A 404 -4.12 -15.70 43.31
C ARG A 404 -4.95 -15.02 44.39
N ASP A 405 -5.65 -13.92 44.09
CA ASP A 405 -6.57 -13.26 45.02
C ASP A 405 -7.68 -14.21 45.51
N GLU A 406 -8.36 -14.91 44.58
CA GLU A 406 -9.42 -15.85 44.93
C GLU A 406 -8.90 -17.02 45.79
N MET A 407 -7.65 -17.42 45.57
CA MET A 407 -6.98 -18.41 46.40
C MET A 407 -6.60 -17.86 47.77
N ARG A 408 -6.20 -16.58 47.89
CA ARG A 408 -6.00 -15.89 49.19
C ARG A 408 -7.28 -15.88 50.02
N ASP A 409 -8.44 -15.75 49.35
CA ASP A 409 -9.77 -15.87 49.96
C ASP A 409 -10.14 -17.33 50.37
N GLY A 410 -9.22 -18.29 50.23
CA GLY A 410 -9.39 -19.68 50.64
C GLY A 410 -10.10 -20.57 49.62
N LYS A 411 -10.37 -20.08 48.40
CA LYS A 411 -11.02 -20.90 47.37
C LYS A 411 -10.04 -21.91 46.76
N PRO A 412 -10.47 -23.15 46.49
CA PRO A 412 -9.61 -24.11 45.81
C PRO A 412 -9.31 -23.64 44.39
N LEU A 413 -8.11 -23.97 43.86
CA LEU A 413 -7.62 -23.53 42.55
C LEU A 413 -8.64 -23.71 41.40
N ARG A 414 -9.41 -24.82 41.41
CA ARG A 414 -10.46 -25.07 40.40
C ARG A 414 -11.57 -24.02 40.42
N VAL A 415 -11.99 -23.60 41.61
CA VAL A 415 -13.02 -22.58 41.78
C VAL A 415 -12.42 -21.20 41.52
N ALA A 416 -11.23 -20.93 42.06
CA ALA A 416 -10.48 -19.69 41.86
C ALA A 416 -10.23 -19.39 40.37
N ALA A 417 -9.92 -20.41 39.55
CA ALA A 417 -9.72 -20.26 38.11
C ALA A 417 -10.98 -19.77 37.37
N GLU A 418 -12.17 -20.22 37.79
CA GLU A 418 -13.44 -19.85 37.17
C GLU A 418 -14.01 -18.55 37.75
N THR A 419 -13.93 -18.33 39.07
CA THR A 419 -14.40 -17.09 39.71
C THR A 419 -13.48 -15.91 39.40
N GLY A 420 -12.16 -16.14 39.35
CA GLY A 420 -11.18 -15.15 38.93
C GLY A 420 -11.38 -14.72 37.49
N TRP A 421 -11.72 -15.64 36.59
CA TRP A 421 -12.00 -15.34 35.18
C TRP A 421 -13.18 -14.37 35.01
N GLN A 422 -14.26 -14.55 35.78
CA GLN A 422 -15.43 -13.68 35.68
C GLN A 422 -15.11 -12.21 35.95
N ARG A 423 -14.14 -11.95 36.85
CA ARG A 423 -13.65 -10.60 37.17
C ARG A 423 -12.59 -10.14 36.17
N ALA A 424 -11.59 -10.97 35.89
CA ALA A 424 -10.48 -10.64 35.00
C ALA A 424 -10.92 -10.34 33.57
N ARG A 425 -11.88 -11.10 33.02
CA ARG A 425 -12.35 -10.93 31.63
C ARG A 425 -12.87 -9.51 31.33
N ARG A 426 -13.48 -8.84 32.32
CA ARG A 426 -14.01 -7.49 32.13
C ARG A 426 -12.86 -6.48 32.02
N THR A 427 -11.85 -6.61 32.89
CA THR A 427 -10.67 -5.74 32.87
C THR A 427 -9.88 -5.91 31.58
N ILE A 428 -9.63 -7.16 31.17
CA ILE A 428 -8.88 -7.49 29.95
C ILE A 428 -9.58 -6.92 28.71
N VAL A 429 -10.87 -7.22 28.54
CA VAL A 429 -11.65 -6.71 27.38
C VAL A 429 -11.69 -5.19 27.35
N VAL A 430 -11.80 -4.52 28.50
CA VAL A 430 -11.82 -3.04 28.55
C VAL A 430 -10.44 -2.47 28.19
N ALA A 431 -9.35 -3.03 28.72
CA ALA A 431 -7.99 -2.58 28.41
C ALA A 431 -7.66 -2.76 26.92
N ASP A 432 -7.95 -3.94 26.36
CA ASP A 432 -7.72 -4.22 24.94
C ASP A 432 -8.62 -3.39 24.03
N LEU A 433 -9.87 -3.13 24.42
CA LEU A 433 -10.75 -2.28 23.63
C LEU A 433 -10.22 -0.84 23.53
N VAL A 434 -9.61 -0.31 24.60
CA VAL A 434 -8.97 1.02 24.56
C VAL A 434 -7.79 1.02 23.57
N SER A 435 -6.96 -0.02 23.59
CA SER A 435 -5.87 -0.20 22.62
C SER A 435 -6.40 -0.33 21.19
N LEU A 436 -7.49 -1.08 20.98
CA LEU A 436 -8.12 -1.26 19.67
C LEU A 436 -8.74 0.03 19.14
N ILE A 437 -9.42 0.81 19.98
CA ILE A 437 -9.97 2.14 19.60
C ILE A 437 -8.81 3.06 19.22
N SER A 438 -7.72 3.06 19.99
CA SER A 438 -6.54 3.87 19.70
C SER A 438 -5.93 3.48 18.35
N ALA A 439 -5.82 2.18 18.06
CA ALA A 439 -5.38 1.66 16.77
C ALA A 439 -6.30 2.10 15.62
N VAL A 440 -7.63 2.06 15.78
CA VAL A 440 -8.58 2.49 14.74
C VAL A 440 -8.45 3.99 14.48
N VAL A 441 -8.37 4.82 15.52
CA VAL A 441 -8.22 6.28 15.38
C VAL A 441 -6.89 6.60 14.67
N LEU A 442 -5.79 5.98 15.10
CA LEU A 442 -4.50 6.14 14.45
C LEU A 442 -4.56 5.69 12.98
N TYR A 443 -5.20 4.57 12.68
CA TYR A 443 -5.30 4.07 11.31
C TYR A 443 -6.06 5.03 10.36
N ILE A 444 -7.10 5.70 10.86
CA ILE A 444 -7.90 6.65 10.07
C ILE A 444 -7.17 7.98 9.87
N VAL A 445 -6.52 8.49 10.91
CA VAL A 445 -5.91 9.84 10.91
C VAL A 445 -4.49 9.83 10.33
N SER A 446 -3.82 8.68 10.29
CA SER A 446 -2.41 8.58 9.88
C SER A 446 -2.23 8.10 8.44
N VAL A 447 -1.04 8.41 7.90
CA VAL A 447 -0.60 8.07 6.54
C VAL A 447 0.73 7.28 6.61
N GLY A 448 1.02 6.45 5.62
CA GLY A 448 2.29 5.73 5.52
C GLY A 448 2.61 4.81 6.71
N SER A 449 3.83 4.92 7.25
CA SER A 449 4.36 3.98 8.27
C SER A 449 3.56 3.96 9.57
N VAL A 450 3.02 5.10 10.02
CA VAL A 450 2.22 5.19 11.25
C VAL A 450 0.91 4.41 11.12
N ARG A 451 0.32 4.39 9.92
CA ARG A 451 -0.86 3.57 9.60
C ARG A 451 -0.53 2.08 9.68
N GLY A 452 0.67 1.68 9.26
CA GLY A 452 1.20 0.32 9.44
C GLY A 452 1.32 -0.11 10.90
N PHE A 453 1.87 0.76 11.77
CA PHE A 453 1.91 0.52 13.22
C PHE A 453 0.50 0.35 13.81
N ALA A 454 -0.43 1.23 13.45
CA ALA A 454 -1.80 1.19 13.94
C ALA A 454 -2.51 -0.12 13.54
N PHE A 455 -2.31 -0.56 12.29
CA PHE A 455 -2.86 -1.81 11.79
C PHE A 455 -2.33 -3.03 12.54
N THR A 456 -1.00 -3.14 12.71
CA THR A 456 -0.42 -4.28 13.42
C THR A 456 -0.81 -4.31 14.90
N LEU A 457 -0.88 -3.15 15.54
CA LEU A 457 -1.39 -3.04 16.91
C LEU A 457 -2.85 -3.53 16.99
N GLY A 458 -3.73 -3.05 16.12
CA GLY A 458 -5.14 -3.48 16.11
C GLY A 458 -5.31 -4.99 15.86
N LEU A 459 -4.59 -5.53 14.87
CA LEU A 459 -4.62 -6.96 14.53
C LEU A 459 -4.12 -7.82 15.70
N THR A 460 -3.01 -7.44 16.32
CA THR A 460 -2.43 -8.19 17.44
C THR A 460 -3.29 -8.12 18.70
N THR A 461 -3.95 -7.00 18.99
CA THR A 461 -4.93 -6.89 20.08
C THR A 461 -6.14 -7.80 19.87
N ILE A 462 -6.65 -7.93 18.63
CA ILE A 462 -7.72 -8.89 18.32
C ILE A 462 -7.24 -10.33 18.57
N ILE A 463 -6.01 -10.64 18.15
CA ILE A 463 -5.40 -11.95 18.40
C ILE A 463 -5.28 -12.21 19.90
N ASP A 464 -4.84 -11.23 20.71
CA ASP A 464 -4.75 -11.38 22.16
C ASP A 464 -6.09 -11.78 22.79
N LEU A 465 -7.18 -11.09 22.40
CA LEU A 465 -8.53 -11.42 22.84
C LEU A 465 -8.95 -12.84 22.43
N ILE A 466 -8.57 -13.30 21.23
CA ILE A 466 -8.83 -14.69 20.83
C ILE A 466 -8.04 -15.67 21.71
N ILE A 467 -6.76 -15.40 21.95
CA ILE A 467 -5.87 -16.27 22.72
C ILE A 467 -6.33 -16.37 24.17
N ILE A 468 -6.63 -15.26 24.84
CA ILE A 468 -7.00 -15.28 26.25
C ILE A 468 -8.31 -16.06 26.49
N PHE A 469 -9.31 -15.90 25.62
CA PHE A 469 -10.61 -16.58 25.75
C PHE A 469 -10.59 -18.04 25.31
N PHE A 470 -9.93 -18.35 24.19
CA PHE A 470 -10.02 -19.67 23.55
C PHE A 470 -8.84 -20.59 23.84
N PHE A 471 -7.70 -20.04 24.28
CA PHE A 471 -6.50 -20.82 24.60
C PHE A 471 -6.10 -20.70 26.07
N THR A 472 -5.81 -19.50 26.57
CA THR A 472 -5.23 -19.31 27.91
C THR A 472 -6.20 -19.72 29.02
N LYS A 473 -7.44 -19.21 29.02
CA LYS A 473 -8.44 -19.59 30.04
C LYS A 473 -8.70 -21.10 30.03
N PRO A 474 -8.97 -21.74 28.89
CA PRO A 474 -9.11 -23.20 28.83
C PRO A 474 -7.88 -23.97 29.32
N MET A 475 -6.67 -23.51 29.00
CA MET A 475 -5.42 -24.11 29.49
C MET A 475 -5.32 -24.04 31.01
N VAL A 476 -5.60 -22.88 31.60
CA VAL A 476 -5.64 -22.72 33.07
C VAL A 476 -6.71 -23.62 33.70
N SER A 477 -7.91 -23.69 33.13
CA SER A 477 -8.97 -24.60 33.59
C SER A 477 -8.56 -26.08 33.53
N LEU A 478 -7.70 -26.46 32.58
CA LEU A 478 -7.15 -27.82 32.49
C LEU A 478 -6.06 -28.05 33.54
N TYR A 479 -5.12 -27.11 33.67
CA TYR A 479 -4.02 -27.17 34.64
C TYR A 479 -4.55 -27.23 36.07
N ALA A 480 -5.61 -26.47 36.39
CA ALA A 480 -6.29 -26.52 37.70
C ALA A 480 -6.86 -27.91 38.05
N LYS A 481 -7.03 -28.80 37.07
CA LYS A 481 -7.50 -30.19 37.30
C LYS A 481 -6.37 -31.17 37.57
N LEU A 482 -5.12 -30.83 37.27
CA LEU A 482 -3.97 -31.71 37.46
C LEU A 482 -3.60 -31.83 38.94
N LYS A 483 -3.25 -33.05 39.38
CA LYS A 483 -2.84 -33.33 40.77
C LYS A 483 -1.65 -32.48 41.21
N PHE A 484 -0.72 -32.18 40.31
CA PHE A 484 0.47 -31.36 40.59
C PHE A 484 0.14 -29.92 41.03
N PHE A 485 -0.85 -29.29 40.40
CA PHE A 485 -1.27 -27.94 40.77
C PHE A 485 -2.19 -27.93 42.00
N GLN A 486 -2.94 -29.01 42.22
CA GLN A 486 -3.79 -29.17 43.41
C GLN A 486 -3.01 -29.47 44.68
N SER A 487 -1.88 -30.17 44.58
CA SER A 487 -1.03 -30.50 45.74
C SER A 487 -0.28 -29.30 46.30
N GLY A 488 -0.38 -28.12 45.67
CA GLY A 488 0.26 -26.89 46.16
C GLY A 488 1.79 -26.97 46.18
N SER A 489 2.39 -27.77 45.29
CA SER A 489 3.84 -27.90 45.18
C SER A 489 4.52 -26.54 45.09
N ARG A 490 5.70 -26.39 45.69
CA ARG A 490 6.48 -25.13 45.65
C ARG A 490 6.68 -24.65 44.21
N TRP A 491 6.82 -25.56 43.26
CA TRP A 491 7.07 -25.23 41.85
C TRP A 491 5.81 -24.90 41.04
N SER A 492 4.61 -25.11 41.61
CA SER A 492 3.34 -24.88 40.90
C SER A 492 3.03 -23.39 40.66
N GLY A 493 3.63 -22.47 41.43
CA GLY A 493 3.31 -21.05 41.40
C GLY A 493 2.03 -20.66 42.16
N VAL A 494 1.28 -21.65 42.67
CA VAL A 494 0.00 -21.53 43.41
C VAL A 494 0.05 -22.19 44.79
N SER A 495 1.25 -22.41 45.32
CA SER A 495 1.43 -22.89 46.70
C SER A 495 0.90 -21.88 47.72
N PRO A 496 0.46 -22.30 48.91
CA PRO A 496 0.04 -21.39 49.97
C PRO A 496 1.05 -20.28 50.27
N ARG A 497 2.35 -20.61 50.29
CA ARG A 497 3.42 -19.62 50.48
C ARG A 497 3.57 -18.65 49.30
N SER A 498 3.44 -19.10 48.05
CA SER A 498 3.58 -18.23 46.88
C SER A 498 2.36 -17.35 46.64
N VAL A 499 1.19 -17.78 47.10
CA VAL A 499 -0.05 -17.02 47.04
C VAL A 499 -0.15 -16.03 48.22
N GLY A 500 0.72 -16.13 49.22
CA GLY A 500 0.67 -15.27 50.42
C GLY A 500 -0.34 -15.72 51.46
N MET A 501 -0.82 -16.98 51.39
CA MET A 501 -1.55 -17.63 52.47
C MET A 501 -0.55 -18.00 53.60
N ALA A 502 -0.11 -17.01 54.37
CA ALA A 502 0.67 -17.24 55.58
C ALA A 502 -0.25 -17.67 56.74
N SER A 503 -0.14 -18.95 57.14
CA SER A 503 -0.48 -19.52 58.45
C SER A 503 -1.83 -19.20 59.11
N VAL A 504 -2.97 -19.38 58.45
CA VAL A 504 -4.23 -19.61 59.20
C VAL A 504 -4.17 -20.94 59.99
N ALA A 505 -3.25 -21.84 59.62
CA ALA A 505 -3.03 -23.10 60.32
C ALA A 505 -2.41 -22.95 61.73
N ASN A 506 -1.72 -21.84 62.04
CA ASN A 506 -1.17 -21.62 63.40
C ASN A 506 -2.15 -20.93 64.36
N GLN A 507 -3.27 -20.39 63.88
CA GLN A 507 -4.28 -19.75 64.76
C GLN A 507 -5.28 -20.76 65.33
N LYS A 508 -5.43 -21.94 64.72
CA LYS A 508 -6.28 -23.03 65.24
C LYS A 508 -5.56 -24.02 66.15
N ALA A 509 -4.25 -23.92 66.29
CA ALA A 509 -3.45 -24.75 67.20
C ALA A 509 -3.18 -24.08 68.56
N GLY A 510 -3.70 -22.88 68.78
CA GLY A 510 -3.54 -22.09 70.01
C GLY A 510 -4.86 -21.58 70.60
N ALA A 511 -5.99 -22.22 70.29
CA ALA A 511 -7.29 -21.97 70.90
C ALA A 511 -7.81 -23.24 71.56
#